data_AF-A0A965D7V7-F1
#
_entry.id   AF-A0A965D7V7-F1
#
_cell.length_a   1.000
_cell.length_b   1.000
_cell.length_c   1.000
_cell.angle_alpha   90.00
_cell.angle_beta   90.00
_cell.angle_gamma   90.00
#
_symmetry.space_group_name_H-M   'P 1'
#
loop_
_entity.id
_entity.type
_entity.pdbx_description
1 polymer ?
#
loop_
_entity_poly.entity_id
_entity_poly.type
_entity_poly.pdbx_seq_one_letter_code
_entity_poly.pdbx_strand_id
1 'polypeptide(L)'
;KVPELVSNHTQFEGPALYTLTFFLVMNKAKFESLPADIQEMIDNHSGLMFSIFAGATQQDADWQARAVAEELGNNIITVTDTGPWRELVEPIYADWIADMKGKGIDGQALIDEARALMAEYSAK
;
A
#
# COMPACT_ATOMS: atom_id res chain seq x y z
N LYS A 1 3.82 -20.28 6.28
CA LYS A 1 3.99 -20.10 7.74
C LYS A 1 2.83 -19.39 8.41
N VAL A 2 2.49 -18.13 8.11
CA VAL A 2 1.35 -17.47 8.79
C VAL A 2 0.04 -18.29 8.67
N PRO A 3 -0.36 -18.80 7.49
CA PRO A 3 -1.55 -19.65 7.38
C PRO A 3 -1.47 -20.98 8.14
N GLU A 4 -0.28 -21.45 8.55
CA GLU A 4 -0.12 -22.64 9.40
C GLU A 4 -0.28 -22.31 10.90
N LEU A 5 -0.12 -21.03 11.27
CA LEU A 5 -0.10 -20.56 12.66
C LEU A 5 -1.41 -19.90 13.09
N VAL A 6 -2.19 -19.37 12.15
CA VAL A 6 -3.49 -18.75 12.42
C VAL A 6 -4.56 -19.31 11.48
N SER A 7 -5.71 -19.67 12.07
CA SER A 7 -6.81 -20.31 11.34
C SER A 7 -7.99 -19.40 11.02
N ASN A 8 -7.92 -18.13 11.40
CA ASN A 8 -8.96 -17.14 11.12
C ASN A 8 -8.37 -15.93 10.40
N HIS A 9 -8.96 -15.59 9.27
CA HIS A 9 -8.58 -14.45 8.43
C HIS A 9 -9.83 -13.63 8.15
N THR A 10 -9.76 -12.31 8.31
CA THR A 10 -10.87 -11.40 7.97
C THR A 10 -10.41 -10.45 6.89
N GLN A 11 -11.11 -10.46 5.76
CA GLN A 11 -10.87 -9.58 4.62
C GLN A 11 -12.10 -8.69 4.38
N PHE A 12 -11.94 -7.67 3.54
CA PHE A 12 -12.97 -6.67 3.25
C PHE A 12 -13.31 -6.70 1.77
N GLU A 13 -14.60 -6.62 1.46
CA GLU A 13 -15.06 -6.33 0.11
C GLU A 13 -14.95 -4.82 -0.18
N GLY A 14 -14.58 -4.47 -1.42
CA GLY A 14 -14.37 -3.08 -1.81
C GLY A 14 -13.01 -2.53 -1.33
N PRO A 15 -12.94 -1.27 -0.86
CA PRO A 15 -11.69 -0.68 -0.39
C PRO A 15 -11.04 -1.49 0.73
N ALA A 16 -9.73 -1.73 0.63
CA ALA A 16 -8.97 -2.39 1.68
C ALA A 16 -9.00 -1.60 2.99
N LEU A 17 -8.93 -2.30 4.12
CA LEU A 17 -8.90 -1.68 5.46
C LEU A 17 -7.71 -0.73 5.64
N TYR A 18 -6.54 -1.14 5.16
CA TYR A 18 -5.32 -0.33 5.10
C TYR A 18 -4.35 -0.93 4.06
N THR A 19 -3.30 -0.17 3.74
CA THR A 19 -2.11 -0.67 3.04
C THR A 19 -0.86 -0.05 3.67
N LEU A 20 0.31 -0.61 3.37
CA LEU A 20 1.60 -0.06 3.79
C LEU A 20 2.39 0.41 2.58
N THR A 21 3.09 1.53 2.74
CA THR A 21 4.01 2.04 1.72
C THR A 21 5.37 1.36 1.85
N PHE A 22 5.90 0.84 0.75
CA PHE A 22 7.25 0.30 0.68
C PHE A 22 8.19 1.29 -0.02
N PHE A 23 9.44 1.34 0.45
CA PHE A 23 10.48 2.17 -0.11
C PHE A 23 11.59 1.28 -0.67
N LEU A 24 11.78 1.30 -1.99
CA LEU A 24 12.99 0.77 -2.62
C LEU A 24 13.95 1.94 -2.82
N VAL A 25 15.02 1.98 -2.02
CA VAL A 25 15.93 3.13 -1.94
C VAL A 25 17.37 2.72 -2.22
N MET A 26 18.10 3.62 -2.86
CA MET A 26 19.53 3.48 -3.12
C MET A 26 20.32 4.56 -2.39
N ASN A 27 21.50 4.20 -1.89
CA ASN A 27 22.41 5.20 -1.31
C ASN A 27 22.84 6.20 -2.39
N LYS A 28 22.62 7.49 -2.12
CA LYS A 28 22.88 8.58 -3.07
C LYS A 28 24.33 8.64 -3.55
N ALA A 29 25.29 8.65 -2.63
CA ALA A 29 26.71 8.70 -2.99
C ALA A 29 27.13 7.48 -3.82
N LYS A 30 26.54 6.31 -3.55
CA LYS A 30 26.80 5.12 -4.34
C LYS A 30 26.25 5.27 -5.75
N PHE A 31 25.01 5.74 -5.92
CA PHE A 31 24.41 5.99 -7.22
C PHE A 31 25.24 6.99 -8.05
N GLU A 32 25.59 8.14 -7.45
CA GLU A 32 26.38 9.19 -8.11
C GLU A 32 27.80 8.73 -8.50
N SER A 33 28.35 7.72 -7.82
CA SER A 33 29.65 7.12 -8.15
C SER A 33 29.61 6.15 -9.33
N LEU A 34 28.42 5.76 -9.81
CA LEU A 34 28.30 4.80 -10.91
C LEU A 34 28.63 5.44 -12.26
N PRO A 35 29.09 4.66 -13.24
CA PRO A 35 29.14 5.09 -14.63
C PRO A 35 27.79 5.62 -15.13
N ALA A 36 27.80 6.59 -16.04
CA ALA A 36 26.59 7.28 -16.50
C ALA A 36 25.58 6.33 -17.17
N ASP A 37 26.05 5.35 -17.93
CA ASP A 37 25.22 4.31 -18.56
C ASP A 37 24.49 3.44 -17.52
N ILE A 38 25.13 3.18 -16.38
CA ILE A 38 24.51 2.43 -15.28
C ILE A 38 23.51 3.30 -14.51
N GLN A 39 23.80 4.59 -14.30
CA GLN A 39 22.84 5.52 -13.69
C GLN A 39 21.56 5.60 -14.54
N GLU A 40 21.71 5.78 -15.86
CA GLU A 40 20.59 5.82 -16.80
C GLU A 40 19.78 4.51 -16.79
N MET A 41 20.45 3.35 -16.73
CA MET A 41 19.76 2.07 -16.62
C MET A 41 18.90 1.99 -15.35
N ILE A 42 19.41 2.44 -14.21
CA ILE A 42 18.69 2.42 -12.93
C ILE A 42 17.50 3.39 -12.99
N ASP A 43 17.69 4.61 -13.51
CA ASP A 43 16.61 5.59 -13.65
C ASP A 43 15.49 5.05 -14.55
N ASN A 44 15.84 4.40 -15.66
CA ASN A 44 14.88 3.77 -16.59
C ASN A 44 14.07 2.62 -15.97
N HIS A 45 14.53 2.04 -14.85
CA HIS A 45 13.83 0.96 -14.13
C HIS A 45 13.34 1.40 -12.73
N SER A 46 13.29 2.70 -12.49
CA SER A 46 12.81 3.31 -11.25
C SER A 46 11.53 4.12 -11.47
N GLY A 47 11.05 4.82 -10.43
CA GLY A 47 9.94 5.75 -10.55
C GLY A 47 8.58 5.09 -10.80
N LEU A 48 7.67 5.82 -11.46
CA LEU A 48 6.25 5.46 -11.56
C LEU A 48 6.00 4.08 -12.14
N MET A 49 6.65 3.73 -13.25
CA MET A 49 6.42 2.43 -13.91
C MET A 49 6.87 1.27 -13.03
N PHE A 50 7.98 1.45 -12.31
CA PHE A 50 8.39 0.47 -11.31
C PHE A 50 7.40 0.38 -10.15
N SER A 51 6.87 1.51 -9.65
CA SER A 51 5.86 1.51 -8.59
C SER A 51 4.58 0.78 -9.00
N ILE A 52 4.11 0.97 -10.24
CA ILE A 52 2.96 0.24 -10.79
C ILE A 52 3.26 -1.26 -10.84
N PHE A 53 4.41 -1.64 -11.42
CA PHE A 53 4.84 -3.04 -11.51
C PHE A 53 4.94 -3.71 -10.13
N ALA A 54 5.56 -3.04 -9.16
CA ALA A 54 5.75 -3.56 -7.82
C ALA A 54 4.43 -3.74 -7.07
N GLY A 55 3.52 -2.76 -7.19
CA GLY A 55 2.18 -2.84 -6.58
C GLY A 55 1.36 -4.00 -7.14
N ALA A 56 1.31 -4.14 -8.47
CA ALA A 56 0.61 -5.25 -9.12
C ALA A 56 1.20 -6.61 -8.74
N THR A 57 2.54 -6.72 -8.72
CA THR A 57 3.23 -7.96 -8.34
C THR A 57 2.91 -8.38 -6.89
N GLN A 58 2.84 -7.42 -5.95
CA GLN A 58 2.45 -7.72 -4.58
C GLN A 58 0.99 -8.15 -4.48
N GLN A 59 0.08 -7.43 -5.14
CA GLN A 59 -1.34 -7.75 -5.12
C GLN A 59 -1.64 -9.13 -5.74
N ASP A 60 -0.96 -9.50 -6.82
CA ASP A 60 -1.10 -10.83 -7.44
C ASP A 60 -0.66 -11.95 -6.49
N ALA A 61 0.36 -11.69 -5.65
CA ALA A 61 0.83 -12.65 -4.66
C ALA A 61 -0.19 -12.89 -3.53
N ASP A 62 -1.08 -11.93 -3.24
CA ASP A 62 -2.12 -12.08 -2.21
C ASP A 62 -3.06 -13.25 -2.53
N TRP A 63 -3.37 -13.49 -3.81
CA TRP A 63 -4.23 -14.60 -4.24
C TRP A 63 -3.59 -15.96 -4.00
N GLN A 64 -2.28 -16.07 -4.22
CA GLN A 64 -1.54 -17.29 -3.91
C GLN A 64 -1.52 -17.54 -2.39
N ALA A 65 -1.26 -16.50 -1.59
CA ALA A 65 -1.25 -16.61 -0.13
C ALA A 65 -2.64 -16.98 0.43
N ARG A 66 -3.71 -16.42 -0.15
CA ARG A 66 -5.10 -16.75 0.20
C ARG A 66 -5.44 -18.20 -0.13
N ALA A 67 -5.06 -18.69 -1.32
CA ALA A 67 -5.30 -20.09 -1.72
C ALA A 67 -4.64 -21.09 -0.75
N VAL A 68 -3.42 -20.81 -0.28
CA VAL A 68 -2.76 -21.65 0.74
C VAL A 68 -3.57 -21.70 2.05
N ALA A 69 -4.16 -20.59 2.48
CA ALA A 69 -5.02 -20.58 3.66
C ALA A 69 -6.29 -21.41 3.46
N GLU A 70 -6.88 -21.38 2.26
CA GLU A 70 -8.04 -22.21 1.90
C GLU A 70 -7.70 -23.71 1.88
N GLU A 71 -6.57 -24.09 1.29
CA GLU A 71 -6.09 -25.48 1.24
C GLU A 71 -5.84 -26.06 2.64
N LEU A 72 -5.38 -25.22 3.58
CA LEU A 72 -5.21 -25.59 4.98
C LEU A 72 -6.53 -25.65 5.77
N GLY A 73 -7.66 -25.33 5.13
CA GLY A 73 -8.98 -25.33 5.76
C GLY A 73 -9.19 -24.18 6.75
N ASN A 74 -8.45 -23.08 6.61
CA ASN A 74 -8.63 -21.92 7.47
C ASN A 74 -9.98 -21.24 7.21
N ASN A 75 -10.54 -20.64 8.26
CA ASN A 75 -11.74 -19.83 8.17
C ASN A 75 -11.41 -18.45 7.59
N ILE A 76 -12.00 -18.13 6.44
CA ILE A 76 -11.86 -16.82 5.78
C ILE A 76 -13.21 -16.11 5.79
N ILE A 77 -13.28 -15.02 6.55
CA ILE A 77 -14.46 -14.17 6.68
C ILE A 77 -14.31 -12.99 5.74
N THR A 78 -15.33 -12.72 4.91
CA THR A 78 -15.39 -11.51 4.09
C THR A 78 -16.41 -10.55 4.67
N VAL A 79 -15.95 -9.38 5.09
CA VAL A 79 -16.80 -8.27 5.55
C VAL A 79 -17.35 -7.54 4.33
N THR A 80 -18.66 -7.59 4.16
CA THR A 80 -19.37 -6.92 3.05
C THR A 80 -19.98 -5.58 3.48
N ASP A 81 -20.45 -5.48 4.74
CA ASP A 81 -20.84 -4.21 5.35
C ASP A 81 -19.61 -3.52 5.99
N THR A 82 -18.98 -2.65 5.20
CA THR A 82 -17.77 -1.92 5.62
C THR A 82 -18.08 -0.57 6.27
N GLY A 83 -19.35 -0.15 6.32
CA GLY A 83 -19.77 1.14 6.86
C GLY A 83 -19.33 1.38 8.31
N PRO A 84 -19.65 0.46 9.25
CA PRO A 84 -19.26 0.60 10.66
C PRO A 84 -17.73 0.67 10.86
N TRP A 85 -16.97 -0.02 10.01
CA TRP A 85 -15.50 0.00 10.07
C TRP A 85 -14.95 1.35 9.63
N ARG A 86 -15.53 1.95 8.58
CA ARG A 86 -15.16 3.31 8.14
C ARG A 86 -15.40 4.31 9.26
N GLU A 87 -16.59 4.33 9.84
CA GLU A 87 -16.94 5.25 10.94
C GLU A 87 -16.00 5.12 12.14
N LEU A 88 -15.59 3.89 12.47
CA LEU A 88 -14.68 3.62 13.58
C LEU A 88 -13.27 4.20 13.34
N VAL A 89 -12.79 4.21 12.09
CA VAL A 89 -11.43 4.66 11.75
C VAL A 89 -11.35 6.12 11.32
N GLU A 90 -12.47 6.77 10.98
CA GLU A 90 -12.51 8.20 10.60
C GLU A 90 -11.71 9.12 11.56
N PRO A 91 -11.75 8.96 12.90
CA PRO A 91 -10.99 9.80 13.81
C PRO A 91 -9.47 9.80 13.58
N ILE A 92 -8.90 8.73 12.99
CA ILE A 92 -7.46 8.63 12.71
C ILE A 92 -7.01 9.74 11.75
N TYR A 93 -7.85 10.13 10.78
CA TYR A 93 -7.52 11.20 9.85
C TYR A 93 -7.42 12.55 10.56
N ALA A 94 -8.34 12.83 11.49
CA ALA A 94 -8.32 14.07 12.26
C ALA A 94 -7.07 14.15 13.16
N ASP A 95 -6.71 13.05 13.82
CA ASP A 95 -5.51 12.97 14.64
C ASP A 95 -4.24 13.17 13.81
N TRP A 96 -4.16 12.56 12.62
CA TRP A 96 -3.03 12.72 11.73
C TRP A 96 -2.92 14.14 11.17
N ILE A 97 -4.04 14.78 10.79
CA ILE A 97 -4.06 16.19 10.37
C ILE A 97 -3.55 17.10 11.48
N ALA A 98 -3.94 16.85 12.74
CA ALA A 98 -3.45 17.60 13.89
C ALA A 98 -1.93 17.43 14.10
N ASP A 99 -1.41 16.21 13.95
CA ASP A 99 0.03 15.93 14.00
C ASP A 99 0.79 16.66 12.88
N MET A 100 0.27 16.63 11.65
CA MET A 100 0.88 17.35 10.51
C MET A 100 0.91 18.86 10.74
N LYS A 101 -0.18 19.42 11.29
CA LYS A 101 -0.23 20.84 11.66
C LYS A 101 0.85 21.19 12.69
N GLY A 102 1.10 20.32 13.67
CA GLY A 102 2.20 20.48 14.63
C GLY A 102 3.58 20.52 13.99
N LYS A 103 3.73 19.94 12.79
CA LYS A 103 4.94 19.94 11.95
C LYS A 103 4.97 21.06 10.91
N GLY A 104 3.96 21.94 10.89
CA GLY A 104 3.84 23.00 9.89
C GLY A 104 3.47 22.51 8.49
N ILE A 105 2.88 21.30 8.39
CA ILE A 105 2.48 20.66 7.14
C ILE A 105 0.95 20.69 7.03
N ASP A 106 0.44 20.99 5.84
CA ASP A 106 -1.00 20.91 5.56
C ASP A 106 -1.40 19.45 5.31
N GLY A 107 -1.79 18.76 6.39
CA GLY A 107 -2.24 17.37 6.31
C GLY A 107 -3.50 17.20 5.46
N GLN A 108 -4.44 18.15 5.49
CA GLN A 108 -5.66 18.02 4.71
C GLN A 108 -5.33 18.02 3.21
N ALA A 109 -4.46 18.93 2.78
CA ALA A 109 -3.99 18.97 1.40
C ALA A 109 -3.32 17.66 0.95
N LEU A 110 -2.51 17.04 1.81
CA LEU A 110 -1.85 15.76 1.51
C LEU A 110 -2.85 14.58 1.37
N ILE A 111 -3.88 14.53 2.23
CA ILE A 111 -4.94 13.52 2.12
C ILE A 111 -5.73 13.70 0.83
N ASP A 112 -6.06 14.95 0.49
CA ASP A 112 -6.82 15.26 -0.72
C ASP A 112 -6.02 14.94 -1.99
N GLU A 113 -4.72 15.25 -2.00
CA GLU A 113 -3.81 14.88 -3.09
C GLU A 113 -3.72 13.35 -3.25
N ALA A 114 -3.53 12.61 -2.15
CA ALA A 114 -3.49 11.15 -2.19
C ALA A 114 -4.80 10.56 -2.75
N ARG A 115 -5.97 11.09 -2.34
CA ARG A 115 -7.28 10.67 -2.87
C ARG A 115 -7.42 10.97 -4.35
N ALA A 116 -6.98 12.15 -4.80
CA ALA A 116 -7.00 12.52 -6.21
C ALA A 116 -6.13 11.58 -7.07
N LEU A 117 -4.90 11.30 -6.62
CA LEU A 117 -4.00 10.37 -7.31
C LEU A 117 -4.57 8.94 -7.33
N MET A 118 -5.12 8.45 -6.22
CA MET A 118 -5.77 7.13 -6.22
C MET A 118 -6.93 7.06 -7.23
N ALA A 119 -7.74 8.11 -7.33
CA ALA A 119 -8.82 8.17 -8.32
C ALA A 119 -8.29 8.18 -9.76
N GLU A 120 -7.21 8.91 -10.04
CA GLU A 120 -6.57 8.96 -11.35
C GLU A 120 -6.06 7.58 -11.80
N TYR A 121 -5.41 6.84 -10.90
CA TYR A 121 -4.82 5.53 -11.23
C TYR A 121 -5.80 4.35 -11.11
N SER A 122 -6.93 4.52 -10.42
CA SER A 122 -8.00 3.50 -10.38
C SER A 122 -8.89 3.49 -11.62
N ALA A 123 -8.84 4.54 -12.45
CA ALA A 123 -9.63 4.70 -13.66
C ALA A 123 -8.96 4.14 -14.92
N LYS A 124 -7.83 3.45 -14.79
CA LYS A 124 -7.04 2.83 -15.86
C LYS A 124 -7.04 1.32 -15.72
#